data_AF-K1UL16-F1
#
_entry.id   AF-K1UL16-F1
#
_cell.length_a   1.000
_cell.length_b   1.000
_cell.length_c   1.000
_cell.angle_alpha   90.00
_cell.angle_beta   90.00
_cell.angle_gamma   90.00
#
_symmetry.space_group_name_H-M   'P 1'
#
loop_
_entity.id
_entity.type
_entity.pdbx_description
1 polymer ?
#
loop_
_entity_poly.entity_id
_entity_poly.type
_entity_poly.pdbx_seq_one_letter_code
_entity_poly.pdbx_strand_id
1 'polypeptide(L)'
;MQHPEEGHVMDEATIRKDFELLKQFNFNAVRTSHYPPVNKYLELANEYGLYIIDEVGDEAHASEWISSLPEYEEMYRERCRRMVLRDRNHPCVLFWSAGNESGEGINITHTIEEGKSLDPTASGCM
;
A
#
# COMPACT_ATOMS: atom_id res chain seq x y z
N MET A 1 1.55 -10.13 -4.17
CA MET A 1 2.41 -10.99 -3.34
C MET A 1 1.75 -12.35 -3.21
N GLN A 2 2.22 -13.34 -3.96
CA GLN A 2 1.63 -14.69 -3.97
C GLN A 2 2.71 -15.72 -4.30
N HIS A 3 2.86 -16.74 -3.46
CA HIS A 3 3.65 -17.93 -3.72
C HIS A 3 2.72 -19.07 -4.17
N PRO A 4 3.08 -19.85 -5.20
CA PRO A 4 2.23 -20.93 -5.71
C PRO A 4 2.00 -22.06 -4.70
N GLU A 5 2.97 -22.30 -3.80
CA GLU A 5 2.89 -23.40 -2.83
C GLU A 5 2.57 -22.92 -1.40
N GLU A 6 3.02 -21.72 -1.03
CA GLU A 6 2.91 -21.22 0.36
C GLU A 6 1.85 -20.12 0.53
N GLY A 7 1.09 -19.84 -0.52
CA GLY A 7 0.04 -18.82 -0.46
C GLY A 7 0.61 -17.41 -0.30
N HIS A 8 0.23 -16.72 0.78
CA HIS A 8 0.69 -15.35 1.05
C HIS A 8 1.99 -15.28 1.86
N VAL A 9 2.60 -16.41 2.20
CA VAL A 9 3.93 -16.42 2.80
C VAL A 9 4.94 -16.08 1.70
N MET A 10 5.59 -14.92 1.84
CA MET A 10 6.60 -14.45 0.89
C MET A 10 7.98 -14.64 1.49
N ASP A 11 8.79 -15.50 0.87
CA ASP A 11 10.22 -15.59 1.16
C ASP A 11 11.01 -14.54 0.36
N GLU A 12 12.22 -14.24 0.83
CA GLU A 12 13.08 -13.23 0.20
C GLU A 12 13.48 -13.60 -1.24
N ALA A 13 13.71 -14.89 -1.52
CA ALA A 13 14.18 -15.32 -2.84
C ALA A 13 13.09 -15.12 -3.91
N THR A 14 11.83 -15.36 -3.55
CA THR A 14 10.68 -15.07 -4.42
C THR A 14 10.59 -13.57 -4.71
N ILE A 15 10.68 -12.70 -3.69
CA ILE A 15 10.60 -11.24 -3.89
C ILE A 15 11.75 -10.74 -4.79
N ARG A 16 12.98 -11.20 -4.55
CA ARG A 16 14.14 -10.84 -5.38
C ARG A 16 13.95 -11.27 -6.83
N LYS A 17 13.49 -12.50 -7.05
CA LYS A 17 13.21 -13.02 -8.40
C LYS A 17 12.16 -12.18 -9.13
N ASP A 18 11.08 -11.80 -8.45
CA ASP A 18 10.05 -10.92 -9.03
C ASP A 18 10.64 -9.56 -9.42
N PHE A 19 11.46 -8.95 -8.55
CA PHE A 19 12.10 -7.66 -8.83
C PHE A 19 13.12 -7.74 -9.97
N GLU A 20 13.93 -8.80 -10.04
CA GLU A 20 14.86 -9.03 -11.13
C GLU A 20 14.15 -9.14 -12.47
N LEU A 21 13.04 -9.89 -12.52
CA LEU A 21 12.20 -9.98 -13.70
C LEU A 21 11.66 -8.60 -14.08
N LEU A 22 11.06 -7.87 -13.16
CA LEU A 22 10.54 -6.52 -13.43
C LEU A 22 11.62 -5.62 -14.05
N LYS A 23 12.83 -5.60 -13.48
CA LYS A 23 13.94 -4.79 -13.99
C LYS A 23 14.41 -5.24 -15.37
N GLN A 24 14.47 -6.55 -15.63
CA GLN A 24 14.82 -7.10 -16.96
C GLN A 24 13.83 -6.68 -18.05
N PHE A 25 12.56 -6.49 -17.68
CA PHE A 25 11.50 -6.04 -18.58
C PHE A 25 11.26 -4.52 -18.54
N ASN A 26 12.23 -3.74 -18.02
CA ASN A 26 12.21 -2.27 -17.96
C ASN A 26 11.08 -1.66 -17.12
N PHE A 27 10.49 -2.42 -16.19
CA PHE A 27 9.59 -1.86 -15.19
C PHE A 27 10.38 -1.08 -14.15
N ASN A 28 9.80 0.02 -13.68
CA ASN A 28 10.39 0.92 -12.69
C ASN A 28 9.51 1.16 -11.47
N ALA A 29 8.27 0.65 -11.46
CA ALA A 29 7.31 0.88 -10.39
C ALA A 29 6.43 -0.34 -10.10
N VAL A 30 5.98 -0.47 -8.85
CA VAL A 30 5.05 -1.49 -8.38
C VAL A 30 3.99 -0.86 -7.46
N ARG A 31 2.73 -1.26 -7.63
CA ARG A 31 1.63 -0.98 -6.69
C ARG A 31 1.40 -2.21 -5.81
N THR A 32 1.26 -2.02 -4.51
CA THR A 32 1.05 -3.09 -3.53
C THR A 32 -0.43 -3.48 -3.42
N SER A 33 -1.01 -3.95 -4.53
CA SER A 33 -2.42 -4.33 -4.61
C SER A 33 -2.75 -5.52 -3.68
N HIS A 34 -3.67 -5.43 -2.73
CA HIS A 34 -4.38 -4.23 -2.23
C HIS A 34 -4.19 -4.11 -0.71
N TYR A 35 -2.93 -4.24 -0.26
CA TYR A 35 -2.57 -4.19 1.16
C TYR A 35 -1.05 -3.98 1.34
N PRO A 36 -0.62 -3.46 2.52
CA PRO A 36 0.77 -3.19 2.77
C PRO A 36 1.62 -4.47 2.73
N PRO A 37 2.81 -4.44 2.11
CA PRO A 37 3.64 -5.63 1.97
C PRO A 37 4.37 -5.98 3.27
N VAL A 38 5.07 -7.12 3.27
CA VAL A 38 6.07 -7.44 4.31
C VAL A 38 7.24 -6.45 4.26
N ASN A 39 7.82 -6.07 5.40
CA ASN A 39 8.87 -5.04 5.46
C ASN A 39 10.05 -5.32 4.51
N LYS A 40 10.44 -6.60 4.37
CA LYS A 40 11.52 -7.04 3.48
C LYS A 40 11.27 -6.61 2.02
N TYR A 41 10.01 -6.54 1.58
CA TYR A 41 9.65 -6.10 0.23
C TYR A 41 10.09 -4.66 -0.04
N LEU A 42 9.83 -3.74 0.90
CA LEU A 42 10.22 -2.33 0.78
C LEU A 42 11.73 -2.13 0.95
N GLU A 43 12.38 -2.92 1.79
CA GLU A 43 13.85 -2.95 1.90
C GLU A 43 14.49 -3.33 0.55
N LEU A 44 13.99 -4.39 -0.09
CA LEU A 44 14.46 -4.82 -1.40
C LEU A 44 14.11 -3.82 -2.51
N ALA A 45 12.95 -3.16 -2.45
CA ALA A 45 12.58 -2.15 -3.43
C ALA A 45 13.55 -0.95 -3.41
N ASN A 46 14.02 -0.56 -2.22
CA ASN A 46 15.10 0.41 -2.06
C ASN A 46 16.41 -0.07 -2.69
N GLU A 47 16.77 -1.34 -2.48
CA GLU A 47 18.01 -1.96 -3.02
C GLU A 47 18.00 -2.04 -4.56
N TYR A 48 16.89 -2.48 -5.15
CA TYR A 48 16.75 -2.69 -6.60
C TYR A 48 16.39 -1.40 -7.37
N GLY A 49 16.01 -0.33 -6.68
CA GLY A 49 15.57 0.92 -7.27
C GLY A 49 14.25 0.74 -8.04
N LEU A 50 13.18 0.46 -7.31
CA LEU A 50 11.79 0.43 -7.79
C LEU A 50 10.98 1.49 -7.05
N TYR A 51 10.12 2.20 -7.75
CA TYR A 51 9.12 3.09 -7.16
C TYR A 51 7.94 2.29 -6.62
N ILE A 52 7.45 2.63 -5.44
CA ILE A 52 6.35 1.94 -4.78
C ILE A 52 5.17 2.88 -4.59
N ILE A 53 3.98 2.37 -4.95
CA ILE A 53 2.69 2.86 -4.48
C ILE A 53 2.26 1.93 -3.35
N ASP A 54 2.34 2.42 -2.11
CA ASP A 54 2.03 1.65 -0.91
C ASP A 54 0.56 1.85 -0.53
N GLU A 55 -0.20 0.78 -0.47
CA GLU A 55 -1.65 0.81 -0.44
C GLU A 55 -2.22 0.33 0.89
N VAL A 56 -3.11 1.15 1.46
CA VAL A 56 -3.85 0.78 2.65
C VAL A 56 -4.69 -0.47 2.36
N GLY A 57 -4.70 -1.41 3.31
CA GLY A 57 -5.50 -2.63 3.24
C GLY A 57 -6.99 -2.39 3.47
N ASP A 58 -7.58 -1.43 2.76
CA ASP A 58 -8.99 -1.09 2.76
C ASP A 58 -9.62 -1.45 1.41
N GLU A 59 -10.42 -2.51 1.42
CA GLU A 59 -11.21 -2.94 0.26
C GLU A 59 -12.60 -3.36 0.72
N ALA A 60 -13.63 -2.77 0.11
CA ALA A 60 -15.03 -3.02 0.43
C ALA A 60 -15.86 -3.17 -0.85
N HIS A 61 -15.34 -3.90 -1.85
CA HIS A 61 -15.90 -3.99 -3.20
C HIS A 61 -17.40 -4.29 -3.23
N ALA A 62 -17.85 -5.27 -2.44
CA ALA A 62 -19.27 -5.66 -2.39
C ALA A 62 -20.12 -4.76 -1.46
N SER A 63 -19.50 -3.80 -0.77
CA SER A 63 -20.11 -3.00 0.29
C SER A 63 -19.52 -1.59 0.37
N GLU A 64 -19.30 -0.95 -0.79
CA GLU A 64 -18.69 0.38 -0.90
C GLU A 64 -19.41 1.47 -0.08
N TRP A 65 -20.71 1.31 0.18
CA TRP A 65 -21.48 2.22 1.02
C TRP A 65 -20.97 2.32 2.47
N ILE A 66 -20.14 1.36 2.93
CA ILE A 66 -19.48 1.40 4.24
C ILE A 66 -18.59 2.65 4.37
N SER A 67 -18.01 3.15 3.28
CA SER A 67 -17.19 4.37 3.33
C SER A 67 -18.02 5.62 3.70
N SER A 68 -19.35 5.56 3.58
CA SER A 68 -20.26 6.64 4.00
C SER A 68 -20.78 6.49 5.43
N LEU A 69 -20.44 5.39 6.13
CA LEU A 69 -20.93 5.08 7.47
C LEU A 69 -19.91 5.56 8.53
N PRO A 70 -20.22 6.60 9.33
CA PRO A 70 -19.26 7.22 10.26
C PRO A 70 -18.71 6.27 11.33
N GLU A 71 -19.45 5.22 11.69
CA GLU A 71 -19.02 4.22 12.66
C GLU A 71 -17.79 3.42 12.21
N TYR A 72 -17.45 3.44 10.91
CA TYR A 72 -16.26 2.79 10.35
C TYR A 72 -15.08 3.75 10.15
N GLU A 73 -15.23 5.06 10.38
CA GLU A 73 -14.19 6.05 10.12
C GLU A 73 -12.86 5.72 10.80
N GLU A 74 -12.89 5.38 12.08
CA GLU A 74 -11.68 5.08 12.86
C GLU A 74 -10.95 3.85 12.32
N MET A 75 -11.67 2.84 11.81
CA MET A 75 -11.07 1.65 11.20
C MET A 75 -10.24 2.02 9.96
N TYR A 76 -10.79 2.84 9.07
CA TYR A 76 -10.13 3.34 7.86
C TYR A 76 -8.87 4.14 8.23
N ARG A 77 -9.01 5.10 9.17
CA ARG A 77 -7.88 5.94 9.61
C ARG A 77 -6.81 5.14 10.35
N GLU A 78 -7.16 4.13 11.13
CA GLU A 78 -6.18 3.28 11.83
C GLU A 78 -5.30 2.50 10.83
N ARG A 79 -5.89 1.92 9.80
CA ARG A 79 -5.15 1.16 8.78
C ARG A 79 -4.17 2.05 8.04
N CYS A 80 -4.59 3.27 7.67
CA CYS A 80 -3.71 4.28 7.09
C CYS A 80 -2.55 4.66 8.04
N ARG A 81 -2.86 5.01 9.29
CA ARG A 81 -1.84 5.38 10.28
C ARG A 81 -0.79 4.30 10.44
N ARG A 82 -1.21 3.05 10.55
CA ARG A 82 -0.30 1.91 10.78
C ARG A 82 0.64 1.68 9.61
N MET A 83 0.16 1.79 8.37
CA MET A 83 0.98 1.70 7.17
C MET A 83 1.98 2.86 7.11
N VAL A 84 1.49 4.11 7.09
CA VAL A 84 2.34 5.29 6.91
C VAL A 84 3.41 5.38 8.00
N LEU A 85 3.05 5.17 9.28
CA LEU A 85 4.03 5.23 10.37
C LEU A 85 5.10 4.13 10.31
N ARG A 86 4.76 2.96 9.74
CA ARG A 86 5.70 1.86 9.52
C ARG A 86 6.62 2.15 8.33
N ASP A 87 6.07 2.66 7.24
CA ASP A 87 6.71 2.59 5.92
C ASP A 87 7.31 3.92 5.42
N ARG A 88 6.95 5.07 6.01
CA ARG A 88 7.37 6.42 5.55
C ARG A 88 8.87 6.69 5.46
N ASN A 89 9.70 5.83 6.05
CA ASN A 89 11.16 5.96 5.98
C ASN A 89 11.77 5.21 4.78
N HIS A 90 10.96 4.53 3.96
CA HIS A 90 11.42 3.85 2.75
C HIS A 90 11.41 4.83 1.57
N PRO A 91 12.58 5.24 1.02
CA PRO A 91 12.64 6.19 -0.09
C PRO A 91 12.04 5.65 -1.40
N CYS A 92 11.81 4.35 -1.53
CA CYS A 92 11.11 3.77 -2.66
C CYS A 92 9.62 4.15 -2.70
N VAL A 93 9.00 4.49 -1.56
CA VAL A 93 7.58 4.85 -1.51
C VAL A 93 7.39 6.29 -1.95
N LEU A 94 6.68 6.47 -3.07
CA LEU A 94 6.42 7.79 -3.65
C LEU A 94 4.97 8.24 -3.52
N PHE A 95 4.06 7.27 -3.43
CA PHE A 95 2.63 7.48 -3.30
C PHE A 95 2.08 6.59 -2.20
N TRP A 96 1.22 7.17 -1.39
CA TRP A 96 0.30 6.41 -0.56
C TRP A 96 -0.98 6.19 -1.38
N SER A 97 -1.64 5.04 -1.21
CA SER A 97 -3.00 4.84 -1.73
C SER A 97 -3.96 4.53 -0.59
N ALA A 98 -5.14 5.17 -0.62
CA ALA A 98 -6.12 5.11 0.45
C ALA A 98 -6.87 3.77 0.52
N GLY A 99 -6.76 2.93 -0.50
CA GLY A 99 -7.39 1.62 -0.59
C GLY A 99 -7.76 1.26 -2.02
N ASN A 100 -8.66 0.29 -2.17
CA ASN A 100 -9.18 -0.16 -3.45
C ASN A 100 -10.71 -0.37 -3.34
N GLU A 101 -11.47 -0.04 -4.39
CA GLU A 101 -12.92 -0.36 -4.55
C GLU A 101 -13.70 -0.30 -3.23
N SER A 102 -13.57 0.84 -2.54
CA SER A 102 -14.13 1.08 -1.21
C SER A 102 -15.15 2.22 -1.20
N GLY A 103 -15.62 2.64 -2.38
CA GLY A 103 -16.54 3.76 -2.55
C GLY A 103 -15.94 5.14 -2.30
N GLU A 104 -16.72 6.17 -2.57
CA GLU A 104 -16.33 7.59 -2.52
C GLU A 104 -16.84 8.32 -1.26
N GLY A 105 -16.97 7.60 -0.14
CA GLY A 105 -17.57 8.12 1.09
C GLY A 105 -16.64 9.04 1.94
N ILE A 106 -17.15 9.46 3.09
CA ILE A 106 -16.40 10.33 4.01
C ILE A 106 -15.18 9.63 4.61
N ASN A 107 -15.26 8.32 4.83
CA ASN A 107 -14.19 7.56 5.46
C ASN A 107 -12.94 7.50 4.58
N ILE A 108 -13.08 7.26 3.27
CA ILE A 108 -11.92 7.28 2.36
C ILE A 108 -11.30 8.67 2.26
N THR A 109 -12.13 9.73 2.32
CA THR A 109 -11.67 11.12 2.34
C THR A 109 -10.83 11.39 3.59
N HIS A 110 -11.31 11.01 4.76
CA HIS A 110 -10.57 11.16 6.01
C HIS A 110 -9.29 10.29 6.06
N THR A 111 -9.27 9.12 5.40
CA THR A 111 -8.03 8.34 5.21
C THR A 111 -6.99 9.11 4.39
N ILE A 112 -7.42 9.78 3.32
CA ILE A 112 -6.53 10.62 2.50
C ILE A 112 -5.95 11.76 3.33
N GLU A 113 -6.79 12.44 4.11
CA GLU A 113 -6.37 13.52 5.01
C GLU A 113 -5.41 13.03 6.09
N GLU A 114 -5.67 11.86 6.68
CA GLU A 114 -4.81 11.23 7.68
C GLU A 114 -3.42 10.98 7.13
N GLY A 115 -3.31 10.33 5.97
CA GLY A 115 -2.04 10.05 5.32
C GLY A 115 -1.23 11.32 5.04
N LYS A 116 -1.89 12.36 4.49
CA LYS A 116 -1.26 13.67 4.25
C LYS A 116 -0.78 14.35 5.53
N SER A 117 -1.50 14.18 6.64
CA SER A 117 -1.12 14.75 7.94
C SER A 117 0.12 14.09 8.54
N LEU A 118 0.29 12.78 8.30
CA LEU A 118 1.39 11.97 8.83
C LEU A 118 2.68 12.08 8.01
N ASP A 119 2.54 12.22 6.70
CA ASP A 119 3.65 12.38 5.77
C ASP A 119 3.28 13.35 4.64
N PRO A 120 3.69 14.62 4.76
CA PRO A 120 3.45 15.62 3.71
C PRO A 120 4.45 15.51 2.54
N THR A 121 5.42 14.58 2.59
CA THR A 121 6.52 14.50 1.61
C THR A 121 6.21 13.58 0.43
N ALA A 122 5.45 12.50 0.65
CA ALA A 122 4.91 11.69 -0.43
C ALA A 122 3.77 12.43 -1.13
N SER A 123 3.64 12.24 -2.45
CA SER A 123 2.48 12.75 -3.18
C SER A 123 1.25 12.00 -2.66
N GLY A 124 0.33 12.74 -2.02
CA GLY A 124 -0.59 12.21 -1.03
C GLY A 124 -1.47 11.02 -1.47
N CYS A 125 -2.02 10.33 -0.46
CA CYS A 125 -3.01 9.25 -0.61
C CYS A 125 -3.99 9.52 -1.77
N MET A 126 -3.90 8.70 -2.82
CA MET A 126 -4.92 8.60 -3.88
C MET A 126 -5.91 7.49 -3.57
#